data_AF-A0A969RX30-F1
#
_entry.id   AF-A0A969RX30-F1
#
_cell.length_a   1.000
_cell.length_b   1.000
_cell.length_c   1.000
_cell.angle_alpha   90.00
_cell.angle_beta   90.00
_cell.angle_gamma   90.00
#
_symmetry.space_group_name_H-M   'P 1'
#
loop_
_entity.id
_entity.type
_entity.pdbx_description
1 polymer ?
#
loop_
_entity_poly.entity_id
_entity_poly.type
_entity_poly.pdbx_seq_one_letter_code
_entity_poly.pdbx_strand_id
1 'polypeptide(L)'
;MSKPDPGSWPQDVAPFEETTSKMLYSEEHFVVLEPGAEEQLLTAAEMTLKLADWIETYPEALPVDVQQESTLEAQIKLLLDESCSLEIDQGKTVQWFAVRLEK
;
A
#
# COMPACT_ATOMS: atom_id res chain seq x y z
N MET A 1 51.95 21.84 -4.80
CA MET A 1 51.03 20.95 -4.06
C MET A 1 49.63 21.54 -4.12
N SER A 2 48.86 21.19 -5.15
CA SER A 2 47.47 21.65 -5.32
C SER A 2 46.54 20.68 -4.60
N LYS A 3 45.82 21.16 -3.58
CA LYS A 3 44.72 20.41 -2.96
C LYS A 3 43.60 20.22 -4.00
N PRO A 4 43.07 19.01 -4.21
CA PRO A 4 41.87 18.82 -5.03
C PRO A 4 40.59 19.23 -4.28
N ASP A 5 39.64 19.73 -5.06
CA ASP A 5 38.33 20.31 -4.73
C ASP A 5 37.36 19.39 -3.95
N PRO A 6 36.46 19.96 -3.12
CA PRO A 6 35.40 19.25 -2.39
C PRO A 6 34.22 18.85 -3.30
N GLY A 7 34.51 18.11 -4.38
CA GLY A 7 33.55 17.67 -5.38
C GLY A 7 33.63 16.19 -5.77
N SER A 8 34.32 15.34 -5.00
CA SER A 8 34.32 13.89 -5.19
C SER A 8 33.38 13.23 -4.18
N TRP A 9 32.15 12.99 -4.60
CA TRP A 9 31.19 12.18 -3.84
C TRP A 9 31.67 10.71 -3.79
N PRO A 10 31.48 10.00 -2.65
CA PRO A 10 32.06 8.69 -2.38
C PRO A 10 31.35 7.54 -3.11
N GLN A 11 32.12 6.55 -3.58
CA GLN A 11 31.63 5.30 -4.21
C GLN A 11 31.18 4.23 -3.20
N ASP A 12 30.82 4.59 -1.97
CA ASP A 12 30.17 3.65 -1.05
C ASP A 12 28.65 3.81 -1.22
N VAL A 13 28.18 3.27 -2.34
CA VAL A 13 26.76 3.10 -2.63
C VAL A 13 26.21 2.13 -1.59
N ALA A 14 25.64 2.67 -0.51
CA ALA A 14 24.77 1.90 0.35
C ALA A 14 23.71 1.21 -0.54
N PRO A 15 23.38 -0.07 -0.31
CA PRO A 15 22.36 -0.75 -1.09
C PRO A 15 21.06 0.06 -1.00
N PHE A 16 20.56 0.46 -2.17
CA PHE A 16 19.18 0.89 -2.36
C PHE A 16 18.28 -0.34 -2.18
N GLU A 17 18.22 -0.85 -0.96
CA GLU A 17 17.35 -1.94 -0.55
C GLU A 17 16.39 -1.38 0.50
N GLU A 18 15.31 -0.81 -0.02
CA GLU A 18 13.96 -1.26 0.31
C GLU A 18 13.72 -1.61 1.79
N THR A 19 13.88 -0.64 2.69
CA THR A 19 13.56 -0.83 4.11
C THR A 19 12.33 -0.01 4.55
N THR A 20 11.58 0.56 3.61
CA THR A 20 10.37 1.36 3.91
C THR A 20 9.06 0.61 3.81
N SER A 21 9.05 -0.70 3.51
CA SER A 21 7.80 -1.45 3.34
C SER A 21 7.48 -2.46 4.43
N LYS A 22 8.41 -2.78 5.34
CA LYS A 22 8.20 -3.85 6.32
C LYS A 22 7.63 -3.37 7.67
N MET A 23 7.52 -2.05 7.89
CA MET A 23 7.18 -1.48 9.20
C MET A 23 6.04 -0.46 9.19
N LEU A 24 5.30 -0.31 8.10
CA LEU A 24 4.08 0.50 8.13
C LEU A 24 2.94 -0.38 8.70
N TYR A 25 2.61 -1.47 8.03
CA TYR A 25 1.40 -2.23 8.33
C TYR A 25 1.43 -3.18 9.55
N SER A 26 2.53 -3.31 10.29
CA SER A 26 2.61 -4.35 11.35
C SER A 26 1.82 -4.03 12.63
N GLU A 27 1.50 -2.76 12.89
CA GLU A 27 0.74 -2.33 14.09
C GLU A 27 -0.44 -1.40 13.77
N GLU A 28 -0.73 -1.20 12.49
CA GLU A 28 -1.77 -0.28 12.02
C GLU A 28 -3.13 -0.99 11.93
N HIS A 29 -4.18 -0.25 12.29
CA HIS A 29 -5.56 -0.65 12.03
C HIS A 29 -6.03 0.08 10.78
N PHE A 30 -6.99 -0.49 10.07
CA PHE A 30 -7.56 0.09 8.87
C PHE A 30 -9.03 0.34 9.10
N VAL A 31 -9.48 1.58 8.87
CA VAL A 31 -10.91 1.87 8.77
C VAL A 31 -11.30 1.69 7.31
N VAL A 32 -12.18 0.74 7.04
CA VAL A 32 -12.76 0.49 5.73
C VAL A 32 -14.16 1.07 5.66
N LEU A 33 -14.42 1.83 4.62
CA LEU A 33 -15.71 2.41 4.28
C LEU A 33 -16.23 1.70 3.05
N GLU A 34 -17.26 0.86 3.22
CA GLU A 34 -17.96 0.23 2.12
C GLU A 34 -19.26 0.97 1.80
N PRO A 35 -19.60 1.16 0.51
CA PRO A 35 -20.78 1.91 0.12
C PRO A 35 -22.06 1.15 0.53
N GLY A 36 -22.79 1.73 1.49
CA GLY A 36 -24.01 1.14 2.04
C GLY A 36 -23.81 0.30 3.32
N ALA A 37 -22.60 0.29 3.88
CA ALA A 37 -22.29 -0.32 5.18
C ALA A 37 -21.72 0.72 6.16
N GLU A 38 -21.67 0.35 7.43
CA GLU A 38 -20.98 1.14 8.46
C GLU A 38 -19.45 0.99 8.32
N GLU A 39 -18.72 1.96 8.84
CA GLU A 39 -17.26 1.92 8.89
C GLU A 39 -16.77 0.70 9.69
N GLN A 40 -15.85 -0.07 9.12
CA GLN A 40 -15.30 -1.28 9.74
C GLN A 40 -13.85 -1.05 10.13
N LEU A 41 -13.52 -1.26 11.40
CA LEU A 41 -12.14 -1.25 11.86
C LEU A 41 -11.55 -2.66 11.72
N LEU A 42 -10.62 -2.82 10.78
CA LEU A 42 -9.92 -4.05 10.49
C LEU A 42 -8.48 -3.99 10.99
N THR A 43 -7.92 -5.13 11.36
CA THR A 43 -6.47 -5.25 11.53
C THR A 43 -5.76 -5.30 10.18
N ALA A 44 -4.45 -5.06 10.13
CA ALA A 44 -3.68 -5.19 8.89
C ALA A 44 -3.81 -6.56 8.21
N ALA A 45 -3.91 -7.64 9.00
CA ALA A 45 -4.11 -8.99 8.48
C ALA A 45 -5.50 -9.13 7.82
N GLU A 46 -6.55 -8.62 8.45
CA GLU A 46 -7.90 -8.63 7.89
C GLU A 46 -8.02 -7.75 6.65
N MET A 47 -7.37 -6.58 6.66
CA MET A 47 -7.33 -5.68 5.52
C MET A 47 -6.65 -6.34 4.31
N THR A 48 -5.56 -7.06 4.54
CA THR A 48 -4.85 -7.82 3.49
C THR A 48 -5.77 -8.88 2.87
N LEU A 49 -6.52 -9.62 3.71
CA LEU A 49 -7.48 -10.61 3.22
C LEU A 49 -8.66 -9.97 2.46
N LYS A 50 -9.13 -8.81 2.91
CA LYS A 50 -10.21 -8.06 2.26
C LYS A 50 -9.78 -7.54 0.88
N LEU A 51 -8.57 -6.99 0.79
CA LEU A 51 -7.99 -6.55 -0.48
C LEU A 51 -7.76 -7.73 -1.43
N ALA A 52 -7.25 -8.86 -0.93
CA ALA A 52 -7.11 -10.08 -1.72
C ALA A 52 -8.45 -10.48 -2.38
N ASP A 53 -9.52 -10.55 -1.57
CA ASP A 53 -10.86 -10.88 -2.04
C ASP A 53 -11.36 -9.89 -3.10
N TRP A 54 -11.15 -8.59 -2.92
CA TRP A 54 -11.54 -7.59 -3.92
C TRP A 54 -10.73 -7.69 -5.21
N ILE A 55 -9.43 -7.97 -5.15
CA ILE A 55 -8.59 -8.16 -6.35
C ILE A 55 -9.09 -9.39 -7.13
N GLU A 56 -9.40 -10.49 -6.43
CA GLU A 56 -9.91 -11.71 -7.06
C GLU A 56 -11.34 -11.55 -7.60
N THR A 57 -12.19 -10.78 -6.91
CA THR A 57 -13.59 -10.58 -7.28
C THR A 57 -13.75 -9.51 -8.37
N TYR A 58 -12.94 -8.45 -8.34
CA TYR A 58 -13.03 -7.28 -9.21
C TYR A 58 -11.69 -6.96 -9.89
N PRO A 59 -11.08 -7.90 -10.65
CA PRO A 59 -9.79 -7.67 -11.30
C PRO A 59 -9.84 -6.54 -12.33
N GLU A 60 -11.00 -6.30 -12.93
CA GLU A 60 -11.25 -5.23 -13.90
C GLU A 60 -11.36 -3.83 -13.28
N ALA A 61 -11.65 -3.75 -11.97
CA ALA A 61 -11.72 -2.51 -11.21
C ALA A 61 -10.34 -1.99 -10.78
N LEU A 62 -9.32 -2.84 -10.83
CA LEU A 62 -8.00 -2.53 -10.33
C LEU A 62 -7.28 -1.50 -11.22
N PRO A 63 -6.46 -0.61 -10.65
CA PRO A 63 -5.55 0.23 -11.42
C PRO A 63 -4.66 -0.61 -12.34
N VAL A 64 -4.26 -0.04 -13.48
CA VAL A 64 -3.36 -0.73 -14.44
C VAL A 64 -2.03 -1.13 -13.81
N ASP A 65 -1.50 -0.31 -12.89
CA ASP A 65 -0.27 -0.60 -12.15
C ASP A 65 -0.43 -1.84 -11.27
N VAL A 66 -1.55 -1.94 -10.55
CA VAL A 66 -1.86 -3.12 -9.73
C VAL A 66 -2.02 -4.35 -10.62
N GLN A 67 -2.74 -4.25 -11.74
CA GLN A 67 -2.93 -5.38 -12.66
C GLN A 67 -1.61 -5.89 -13.29
N GLN A 68 -0.57 -5.06 -13.37
CA GLN A 68 0.73 -5.48 -13.90
C GLN A 68 1.55 -6.31 -12.92
N GLU A 69 1.21 -6.25 -11.63
CA GLU A 69 1.92 -7.00 -10.61
C GLU A 69 1.64 -8.49 -10.72
N SER A 70 2.70 -9.30 -10.64
CA SER A 70 2.60 -10.76 -10.83
C SER A 70 2.09 -11.52 -9.59
N THR A 71 2.07 -10.87 -8.42
CA THR A 71 1.78 -11.52 -7.13
C THR A 71 0.68 -10.77 -6.40
N LEU A 72 -0.23 -11.51 -5.77
CA LEU A 72 -1.31 -10.93 -4.96
C LEU A 72 -0.78 -10.02 -3.83
N GLU A 73 0.26 -10.44 -3.13
CA GLU A 73 0.89 -9.60 -2.08
C GLU A 73 1.41 -8.27 -2.62
N ALA A 74 1.97 -8.26 -3.84
CA ALA A 74 2.49 -7.05 -4.46
C ALA A 74 1.34 -6.13 -4.91
N GLN A 75 0.26 -6.69 -5.45
CA GLN A 75 -0.97 -5.97 -5.77
C GLN A 75 -1.58 -5.30 -4.54
N ILE A 76 -1.72 -6.04 -3.44
CA ILE A 76 -2.25 -5.53 -2.16
C ILE A 76 -1.37 -4.39 -1.64
N LYS A 77 -0.05 -4.58 -1.68
CA LYS A 77 0.91 -3.58 -1.21
C LYS A 77 0.83 -2.29 -2.04
N LEU A 78 0.74 -2.42 -3.36
CA LEU A 78 0.61 -1.29 -4.27
C LEU A 78 -0.71 -0.56 -4.09
N LEU A 79 -1.81 -1.31 -3.90
CA LEU A 79 -3.08 -0.73 -3.50
C LEU A 79 -2.89 0.06 -2.20
N LEU A 80 -2.38 -0.53 -1.13
CA LEU A 80 -2.22 0.20 0.14
C LEU A 80 -1.32 1.44 0.06
N ASP A 81 -0.29 1.42 -0.79
CA ASP A 81 0.68 2.53 -0.91
C ASP A 81 0.19 3.65 -1.84
N GLU A 82 -0.35 3.30 -3.01
CA GLU A 82 -0.72 4.26 -4.05
C GLU A 82 -2.22 4.58 -4.09
N SER A 83 -3.07 3.69 -3.56
CA SER A 83 -4.53 3.77 -3.68
C SER A 83 -5.22 3.62 -2.32
N CYS A 84 -5.87 4.66 -1.81
CA CYS A 84 -6.70 4.52 -0.58
C CYS A 84 -8.18 4.22 -0.87
N SER A 85 -8.51 3.88 -2.13
CA SER A 85 -9.88 3.65 -2.58
C SER A 85 -9.93 2.79 -3.83
N LEU A 86 -10.96 1.96 -3.95
CA LEU A 86 -11.22 1.11 -5.10
C LEU A 86 -12.69 1.19 -5.50
N GLU A 87 -12.97 1.35 -6.79
CA GLU A 87 -14.33 1.29 -7.31
C GLU A 87 -14.68 -0.15 -7.68
N ILE A 88 -15.32 -0.88 -6.76
CA ILE A 88 -15.64 -2.31 -6.93
C ILE A 88 -16.81 -2.57 -7.88
N ASP A 89 -17.71 -1.60 -8.09
CA ASP A 89 -18.89 -1.75 -8.95
C ASP A 89 -19.43 -0.37 -9.38
N GLN A 90 -20.38 -0.29 -10.32
CA GLN A 90 -20.92 0.98 -10.85
C GLN A 90 -21.44 1.90 -9.74
N GLY A 91 -20.64 2.90 -9.37
CA GLY A 91 -20.94 3.85 -8.29
C GLY A 91 -20.74 3.32 -6.87
N LYS A 92 -20.06 2.18 -6.71
CA LYS A 92 -19.67 1.63 -5.41
C LYS A 92 -18.17 1.73 -5.25
N THR A 93 -17.74 2.78 -4.54
CA THR A 93 -16.35 2.97 -4.16
C THR A 93 -16.14 2.57 -2.71
N VAL A 94 -15.25 1.61 -2.49
CA VAL A 94 -14.73 1.31 -1.15
C VAL A 94 -13.53 2.19 -0.88
N GLN A 95 -13.34 2.60 0.37
CA GLN A 95 -12.21 3.42 0.79
C GLN A 95 -11.61 2.84 2.05
N TRP A 96 -10.32 3.05 2.26
CA TRP A 96 -9.65 2.59 3.48
C TRP A 96 -8.61 3.58 3.97
N PHE A 97 -8.46 3.65 5.29
CA PHE A 97 -7.55 4.56 5.96
C PHE A 97 -6.78 3.84 7.05
N ALA A 98 -5.45 3.90 6.99
CA ALA A 98 -4.61 3.47 8.09
C ALA A 98 -4.79 4.43 9.27
N VAL A 99 -5.18 3.89 10.43
CA VAL A 99 -5.37 4.63 11.67
C VAL A 99 -4.51 4.03 12.77
N ARG A 100 -3.98 4.92 13.61
CA ARG A 100 -3.26 4.56 14.82
C ARG A 100 -4.14 4.83 16.02
N LEU A 101 -4.42 3.79 16.80
CA LEU A 101 -5.17 3.93 18.04
C LEU A 101 -4.20 4.41 19.13
N GLU A 102 -4.25 5.71 19.45
CA GLU A 102 -3.63 6.24 20.67
C GLU A 102 -4.52 5.97 21.88
N LYS A 103 -3.90 5.65 23.02
CA LYS A 103 -4.56 5.22 24.24
C LYS A 103 -4.71 6.36 25.25
#